data_AF-A0A5C4NL95-F1
#
_entry.id   AF-A0A5C4NL95-F1
#
_cell.length_a   1.000
_cell.length_b   1.000
_cell.length_c   1.000
_cell.angle_alpha   90.00
_cell.angle_beta   90.00
_cell.angle_gamma   90.00
#
_symmetry.space_group_name_H-M   'P 1'
#
loop_
_entity.id
_entity.type
_entity.pdbx_description
1 polymer ?
#
loop_
_entity_poly.entity_id
_entity_poly.type
_entity_poly.pdbx_seq_one_letter_code
_entity_poly.pdbx_strand_id
1 'polypeptide(L)'
;MHKGRAPGAAFATLARSFAEQQAFPLRRLATLRDAALTSAIACTLHAHKEAEAALSAGAMLWEAKKFCPSAAWGDLLEGVGVTVSAAEAFVHLHRVGLDANSVVGLGGSNAAANWAAQVCLPSWGEILAIAPAGYQGGRLVYVWRQPEGYCAGMIDAGTPGSPSFVTRSPLTCERTLWRIVWSLLRGQIADASFHVFEGDDLPDELEGHRRAVLRAAEPTIH
;
A
#
# COMPACT_ATOMS: atom_id res chain seq x y z
N MET A 1 64.61 -41.87 26.89
CA MET A 1 64.08 -40.53 27.21
C MET A 1 64.29 -39.60 26.02
N HIS A 2 63.34 -39.57 25.08
CA HIS A 2 63.37 -38.56 24.00
C HIS A 2 62.77 -37.26 24.53
N LYS A 3 63.61 -36.24 24.69
CA LYS A 3 63.18 -34.87 25.01
C LYS A 3 62.28 -34.37 23.87
N GLY A 4 61.00 -34.20 24.16
CA GLY A 4 60.01 -33.64 23.24
C GLY A 4 60.45 -32.24 22.82
N ARG A 5 60.79 -32.09 21.54
CA ARG A 5 61.16 -30.81 20.93
C ARG A 5 59.87 -29.99 20.82
N ALA A 6 59.77 -28.93 21.62
CA ALA A 6 58.63 -28.02 21.59
C ALA A 6 58.39 -27.53 20.15
N PRO A 7 57.14 -27.48 19.66
CA PRO A 7 56.84 -26.96 18.33
C PRO A 7 57.41 -25.54 18.23
N GLY A 8 58.41 -25.39 17.35
CA GLY A 8 59.23 -24.18 17.24
C GLY A 8 58.41 -22.98 16.77
N ALA A 9 58.93 -21.79 17.05
CA ALA A 9 58.35 -20.47 16.71
C ALA A 9 57.71 -20.37 15.32
N ALA A 10 58.18 -21.14 14.34
CA ALA A 10 57.59 -21.27 13.01
C ALA A 10 56.10 -21.67 13.01
N PHE A 11 55.67 -22.56 13.92
CA PHE A 11 54.27 -22.99 14.00
C PHE A 11 53.36 -21.89 14.55
N ALA A 12 53.86 -21.09 15.50
CA ALA A 12 53.16 -19.93 16.04
C ALA A 12 53.02 -18.80 14.99
N THR A 13 54.04 -18.59 14.17
CA THR A 13 54.00 -17.63 13.06
C THR A 13 52.98 -18.04 11.98
N LEU A 14 52.92 -19.32 11.62
CA LEU A 14 51.95 -19.83 10.65
C LEU A 14 50.51 -19.75 11.18
N ALA A 15 50.28 -20.09 12.45
CA ALA A 15 48.95 -19.98 13.07
C ALA A 15 48.46 -18.51 13.13
N ARG A 16 49.36 -17.56 13.43
CA ARG A 16 49.03 -16.12 13.42
C ARG A 16 48.75 -15.61 12.00
N SER A 17 49.55 -15.99 11.02
CA SER A 17 49.34 -15.63 9.61
C SER A 17 48.02 -16.19 9.07
N PHE A 18 47.67 -17.42 9.42
CA PHE A 18 46.41 -18.04 9.01
C PHE A 18 45.20 -17.39 9.69
N ALA A 19 45.29 -17.07 10.99
CA ALA A 19 44.25 -16.34 11.71
C ALA A 19 44.06 -14.90 11.17
N GLU A 20 45.13 -14.22 10.80
CA GLU A 20 45.07 -12.89 10.16
C GLU A 20 44.48 -12.97 8.74
N GLN A 21 44.84 -14.00 7.97
CA GLN A 21 44.25 -14.25 6.64
C GLN A 21 42.77 -14.63 6.73
N GLN A 22 42.32 -15.30 7.79
CA GLN A 22 40.90 -15.59 8.02
C GLN A 22 40.13 -14.40 8.63
N ALA A 23 40.79 -13.53 9.41
CA ALA A 23 40.18 -12.34 10.00
C ALA A 23 39.92 -11.23 8.96
N PHE A 24 40.72 -11.17 7.88
CA PHE A 24 40.57 -10.16 6.83
C PHE A 24 39.24 -10.28 6.05
N PRO A 25 38.81 -11.47 5.58
CA PRO A 25 37.49 -11.68 4.99
C PRO A 25 36.34 -11.28 5.91
N LEU A 26 36.41 -11.64 7.20
CA LEU A 26 35.34 -11.36 8.17
C LEU A 26 35.20 -9.86 8.45
N ARG A 27 36.32 -9.12 8.57
CA ARG A 27 36.29 -7.65 8.72
C ARG A 27 35.73 -6.97 7.48
N ARG A 28 36.15 -7.39 6.28
CA ARG A 28 35.63 -6.84 5.03
C ARG A 28 34.13 -7.11 4.87
N LEU A 29 33.66 -8.31 5.21
CA LEU A 29 32.24 -8.64 5.20
C LEU A 29 31.45 -7.78 6.18
N ALA A 30 31.95 -7.56 7.40
CA ALA A 30 31.29 -6.69 8.37
C ALA A 30 31.19 -5.24 7.85
N THR A 31 32.28 -4.68 7.30
CA THR A 31 32.26 -3.33 6.71
C THR A 31 31.30 -3.22 5.53
N LEU A 32 31.29 -4.20 4.62
CA LEU A 32 30.37 -4.20 3.47
C LEU A 32 28.92 -4.34 3.92
N ARG A 33 28.63 -5.20 4.91
CA ARG A 33 27.30 -5.33 5.51
C ARG A 33 26.84 -4.01 6.11
N ASP A 34 27.67 -3.38 6.93
CA ASP A 34 27.30 -2.14 7.62
C ASP A 34 27.08 -1.01 6.60
N ALA A 35 27.94 -0.87 5.59
CA ALA A 35 27.76 0.08 4.51
C ALA A 35 26.49 -0.18 3.69
N ALA A 36 26.19 -1.45 3.36
CA ALA A 36 24.97 -1.83 2.65
C ALA A 36 23.71 -1.52 3.48
N LEU A 37 23.73 -1.81 4.79
CA LEU A 37 22.61 -1.48 5.69
C LEU A 37 22.39 0.02 5.79
N THR A 38 23.46 0.81 5.97
CA THR A 38 23.36 2.28 5.99
C THR A 38 22.79 2.82 4.68
N SER A 39 23.27 2.31 3.54
CA SER A 39 22.75 2.69 2.22
C SER A 39 21.29 2.32 2.05
N ALA A 40 20.88 1.12 2.46
CA ALA A 40 19.50 0.67 2.38
C ALA A 40 18.56 1.52 3.24
N ILE A 41 18.97 1.85 4.48
CA ILE A 41 18.20 2.74 5.37
C ILE A 41 18.06 4.13 4.73
N ALA A 42 19.14 4.69 4.18
CA ALA A 42 19.11 5.99 3.52
C ALA A 42 18.17 6.01 2.31
N CYS A 43 18.20 4.96 1.47
CA CYS A 43 17.29 4.81 0.34
C CYS A 43 15.82 4.74 0.80
N THR A 44 15.51 3.93 1.81
CA THR A 44 14.14 3.83 2.35
C THR A 44 13.64 5.16 2.91
N LEU A 45 14.48 5.89 3.66
CA LEU A 45 14.13 7.20 4.19
C LEU A 45 13.91 8.24 3.08
N HIS A 46 14.71 8.20 2.01
CA HIS A 46 14.55 9.08 0.87
C HIS A 46 13.22 8.81 0.15
N ALA A 47 12.93 7.55 -0.15
CA ALA A 47 11.68 7.15 -0.79
C ALA A 47 10.44 7.54 0.05
N HIS A 48 10.52 7.41 1.38
CA HIS A 48 9.44 7.82 2.27
C HIS A 48 9.21 9.35 2.23
N LYS A 49 10.27 10.15 2.27
CA LYS A 49 10.16 11.62 2.16
C LYS A 49 9.62 12.07 0.81
N GLU A 50 10.03 11.41 -0.26
CA GLU A 50 9.48 11.67 -1.60
C GLU A 50 7.99 11.37 -1.64
N ALA A 51 7.56 10.24 -1.07
CA ALA A 51 6.14 9.87 -0.97
C ALA A 51 5.34 10.89 -0.15
N GLU A 52 5.85 11.35 1.00
CA GLU A 52 5.22 12.41 1.80
C GLU A 52 5.08 13.72 1.01
N ALA A 53 6.12 14.13 0.28
CA ALA A 53 6.10 15.32 -0.56
C ALA A 53 5.05 15.20 -1.68
N ALA A 54 4.98 14.05 -2.35
CA ALA A 54 3.98 13.78 -3.39
C ALA A 54 2.54 13.81 -2.85
N LEU A 55 2.29 13.21 -1.68
CA LEU A 55 0.97 13.23 -1.04
C LEU A 55 0.57 14.64 -0.58
N SER A 56 1.53 15.43 -0.09
CA SER A 56 1.33 16.82 0.27
C SER A 56 0.99 17.68 -0.96
N ALA A 57 1.76 17.53 -2.05
CA ALA A 57 1.49 18.19 -3.33
C ALA A 57 0.09 17.82 -3.85
N GLY A 58 -0.27 16.54 -3.80
CA GLY A 58 -1.61 16.07 -4.18
C GLY A 58 -2.73 16.69 -3.36
N ALA A 59 -2.53 16.89 -2.05
CA ALA A 59 -3.49 17.59 -1.19
C ALA A 59 -3.66 19.05 -1.59
N MET A 60 -2.54 19.77 -1.81
CA MET A 60 -2.57 21.17 -2.23
C MET A 60 -3.23 21.33 -3.61
N LEU A 61 -2.90 20.47 -4.56
CA LEU A 61 -3.49 20.47 -5.90
C LEU A 61 -4.98 20.12 -5.86
N TRP A 62 -5.39 19.17 -5.02
CA TRP A 62 -6.80 18.83 -4.80
C TRP A 62 -7.59 20.03 -4.28
N GLU A 63 -7.07 20.74 -3.27
CA GLU A 63 -7.71 21.96 -2.77
C GLU A 63 -7.73 23.06 -3.83
N ALA A 64 -6.61 23.33 -4.50
CA ALA A 64 -6.53 24.33 -5.56
C ALA A 64 -7.56 24.08 -6.68
N LYS A 65 -7.73 22.82 -7.10
CA LYS A 65 -8.68 22.40 -8.13
C LYS A 65 -10.15 22.69 -7.76
N LYS A 66 -10.50 22.73 -6.47
CA LYS A 66 -11.86 23.11 -6.02
C LYS A 66 -12.17 24.59 -6.23
N PHE A 67 -11.14 25.44 -6.15
CA PHE A 67 -11.29 26.90 -6.27
C PHE A 67 -10.96 27.42 -7.68
N CYS A 68 -10.35 26.58 -8.52
CA CYS A 68 -9.95 26.94 -9.88
C CYS A 68 -11.04 26.54 -10.89
N PRO A 69 -11.55 27.47 -11.72
CA PRO A 69 -12.37 27.12 -12.87
C PRO A 69 -11.64 26.14 -13.79
N SER A 70 -12.35 25.16 -14.35
CA SER A 70 -11.73 24.13 -15.20
C SER A 70 -10.93 24.70 -16.37
N ALA A 71 -11.33 25.86 -16.92
CA ALA A 71 -10.62 26.52 -18.02
C ALA A 71 -9.29 27.16 -17.59
N ALA A 72 -9.15 27.55 -16.32
CA ALA A 72 -7.94 28.21 -15.79
C ALA A 72 -6.94 27.23 -15.14
N TRP A 73 -7.30 25.95 -15.03
CA TRP A 73 -6.46 24.94 -14.39
C TRP A 73 -5.12 24.73 -15.13
N GLY A 74 -5.17 24.69 -16.46
CA GLY A 74 -3.97 24.56 -17.29
C GLY A 74 -3.00 25.73 -17.09
N ASP A 75 -3.50 26.96 -17.19
CA ASP A 75 -2.70 28.19 -17.05
C ASP A 75 -2.04 28.29 -15.67
N LEU A 76 -2.78 27.91 -14.61
CA LEU A 76 -2.25 27.89 -13.23
C LEU A 76 -1.07 26.92 -13.10
N LEU A 77 -1.19 25.72 -13.67
CA LEU A 77 -0.14 24.70 -13.62
C LEU A 77 1.07 25.08 -14.49
N GLU A 78 0.83 25.65 -15.67
CA GLU A 78 1.90 26.16 -16.55
C GLU A 78 2.72 27.25 -15.85
N GLY A 79 2.07 28.16 -15.12
CA GLY A 79 2.72 29.21 -14.34
C GLY A 79 3.69 28.70 -13.27
N VAL A 80 3.56 27.46 -12.82
CA VAL A 80 4.48 26.80 -11.87
C VAL A 80 5.31 25.68 -12.50
N GLY A 81 5.26 25.53 -13.84
CA GLY A 81 6.04 24.54 -14.58
C GLY A 81 5.59 23.09 -14.37
N VAL A 82 4.33 22.87 -13.99
CA VAL A 82 3.76 21.53 -13.79
C VAL A 82 2.84 21.18 -14.96
N THR A 83 2.95 19.97 -15.50
CA THR A 83 2.04 19.51 -16.55
C THR A 83 0.70 19.07 -15.95
N VAL A 84 -0.39 19.19 -16.72
CA VAL A 84 -1.71 18.69 -16.29
C VAL A 84 -1.64 17.21 -15.91
N SER A 85 -0.94 16.38 -16.70
CA SER A 85 -0.78 14.95 -16.41
C SER A 85 -0.09 14.69 -15.07
N ALA A 86 0.96 15.46 -14.74
CA ALA A 86 1.66 15.31 -13.46
C ALA A 86 0.78 15.78 -12.29
N ALA A 87 0.04 16.87 -12.47
CA ALA A 87 -0.89 17.35 -11.45
C ALA A 87 -2.02 16.34 -11.18
N GLU A 88 -2.63 15.76 -12.22
CA GLU A 88 -3.65 14.72 -12.08
C GLU A 88 -3.09 13.47 -11.39
N ALA A 89 -1.85 13.07 -11.67
CA ALA A 89 -1.19 11.96 -10.98
C ALA A 89 -1.14 12.19 -9.45
N PHE A 90 -0.75 13.38 -8.99
CA PHE A 90 -0.73 13.72 -7.56
C PHE A 90 -2.15 13.84 -6.96
N VAL A 91 -3.10 14.40 -7.72
CA VAL A 91 -4.52 14.48 -7.33
C VAL A 91 -5.10 13.08 -7.15
N HIS A 92 -4.81 12.14 -8.04
CA HIS A 92 -5.24 10.75 -7.94
C HIS A 92 -4.67 10.07 -6.69
N LEU A 93 -3.37 10.23 -6.41
CA LEU A 93 -2.74 9.73 -5.17
C LEU A 93 -3.48 10.25 -3.92
N HIS A 94 -3.79 11.55 -3.89
CA HIS A 94 -4.52 12.14 -2.78
C HIS A 94 -5.96 11.59 -2.67
N ARG A 95 -6.66 11.46 -3.80
CA ARG A 95 -8.04 10.95 -3.88
C ARG A 95 -8.16 9.55 -3.29
N VAL A 96 -7.26 8.64 -3.63
CA VAL A 96 -7.28 7.25 -3.12
C VAL A 96 -6.79 7.12 -1.68
N GLY A 97 -6.38 8.21 -1.02
CA GLY A 97 -6.08 8.19 0.41
C GLY A 97 -4.94 7.26 0.84
N LEU A 98 -3.94 7.03 -0.04
CA LEU A 98 -2.74 6.28 0.30
C LEU A 98 -1.91 7.03 1.36
N ASP A 99 -1.17 6.27 2.17
CA ASP A 99 -0.12 6.79 3.04
C ASP A 99 1.27 6.60 2.41
N ALA A 100 2.30 7.22 3.00
CA ALA A 100 3.65 7.19 2.45
C ALA A 100 4.22 5.76 2.35
N ASN A 101 3.92 4.90 3.33
CA ASN A 101 4.33 3.50 3.32
C ASN A 101 3.71 2.73 2.14
N SER A 102 2.43 2.98 1.85
CA SER A 102 1.72 2.37 0.73
C SER A 102 2.30 2.83 -0.61
N VAL A 103 2.60 4.14 -0.74
CA VAL A 103 3.26 4.68 -1.95
C VAL A 103 4.63 4.04 -2.16
N VAL A 104 5.45 3.92 -1.11
CA VAL A 104 6.75 3.23 -1.19
C VAL A 104 6.57 1.75 -1.55
N GLY A 105 5.60 1.07 -0.93
CA GLY A 105 5.30 -0.34 -1.22
C GLY A 105 4.83 -0.60 -2.65
N LEU A 106 4.17 0.38 -3.27
CA LEU A 106 3.75 0.35 -4.68
C LEU A 106 4.89 0.65 -5.67
N GLY A 107 6.10 0.95 -5.20
CA GLY A 107 7.25 1.29 -6.06
C GLY A 107 7.45 2.79 -6.29
N GLY A 108 6.94 3.63 -5.39
CA GLY A 108 7.13 5.09 -5.41
C GLY A 108 5.98 5.86 -6.08
N SER A 109 6.11 7.18 -6.09
CA SER A 109 5.01 8.11 -6.44
C SER A 109 4.42 7.89 -7.83
N ASN A 110 5.25 7.64 -8.84
CA ASN A 110 4.80 7.42 -10.22
C ASN A 110 4.02 6.11 -10.37
N ALA A 111 4.54 5.01 -9.81
CA ALA A 111 3.88 3.71 -9.85
C ALA A 111 2.56 3.75 -9.08
N ALA A 112 2.58 4.35 -7.88
CA ALA A 112 1.39 4.55 -7.06
C ALA A 112 0.34 5.45 -7.75
N ALA A 113 0.76 6.48 -8.50
CA ALA A 113 -0.16 7.34 -9.23
C ALA A 113 -0.82 6.61 -10.42
N ASN A 114 -0.04 5.84 -11.19
CA ASN A 114 -0.57 5.01 -12.28
C ASN A 114 -1.54 3.95 -11.77
N TRP A 115 -1.23 3.35 -10.62
CA TRP A 115 -2.14 2.45 -9.92
C TRP A 115 -3.40 3.20 -9.48
N ALA A 116 -3.27 4.35 -8.81
CA ALA A 116 -4.39 5.15 -8.33
C ALA A 116 -5.31 5.66 -9.45
N ALA A 117 -4.79 5.90 -10.65
CA ALA A 117 -5.58 6.31 -11.81
C ALA A 117 -6.54 5.21 -12.30
N GLN A 118 -6.24 3.94 -12.03
CA GLN A 118 -7.08 2.79 -12.41
C GLN A 118 -8.18 2.49 -11.39
N VAL A 119 -8.06 3.03 -10.18
CA VAL A 119 -8.97 2.75 -9.07
C VAL A 119 -10.20 3.67 -9.17
N CYS A 120 -11.33 3.13 -9.60
CA CYS A 120 -12.60 3.86 -9.71
C CYS A 120 -13.61 3.35 -8.68
N LEU A 121 -14.44 4.26 -8.15
CA LEU A 121 -15.58 3.86 -7.33
C LEU A 121 -16.70 3.31 -8.22
N PRO A 122 -17.49 2.35 -7.72
CA PRO A 122 -18.59 1.77 -8.48
C PRO A 122 -19.71 2.80 -8.72
N SER A 123 -20.39 2.67 -9.85
CA SER A 123 -21.60 3.43 -10.19
C SER A 123 -22.81 2.94 -9.40
N TRP A 124 -23.97 3.54 -9.66
CA TRP A 124 -25.23 3.10 -9.04
C TRP A 124 -25.62 1.71 -9.56
N GLY A 125 -25.91 0.79 -8.64
CA GLY A 125 -26.22 -0.62 -8.99
C GLY A 125 -24.99 -1.51 -9.19
N GLU A 126 -23.79 -0.94 -9.19
CA GLU A 126 -22.52 -1.68 -9.26
C GLU A 126 -21.94 -1.93 -7.86
N ILE A 127 -21.16 -3.00 -7.76
CA ILE A 127 -20.38 -3.35 -6.57
C ILE A 127 -18.95 -3.59 -6.99
N LEU A 128 -18.03 -2.85 -6.38
CA LEU A 128 -16.60 -3.06 -6.55
C LEU A 128 -16.12 -4.05 -5.49
N ALA A 129 -15.72 -5.25 -5.89
CA ALA A 129 -15.00 -6.18 -5.03
C ALA A 129 -13.49 -6.03 -5.20
N ILE A 130 -12.77 -6.16 -4.10
CA ILE A 130 -11.33 -5.94 -3.98
C ILE A 130 -10.75 -7.10 -3.19
N ALA A 131 -9.90 -7.87 -3.86
CA ALA A 131 -9.29 -9.06 -3.30
C ALA A 131 -7.77 -9.00 -3.45
N PRO A 132 -6.98 -9.64 -2.58
CA PRO A 132 -5.57 -9.90 -2.87
C PRO A 132 -5.42 -10.77 -4.12
N ALA A 133 -4.33 -10.59 -4.87
CA ALA A 133 -4.04 -11.35 -6.09
C ALA A 133 -4.01 -12.86 -5.80
N GLY A 134 -4.59 -13.64 -6.71
CA GLY A 134 -4.68 -15.09 -6.56
C GLY A 134 -5.72 -15.55 -5.54
N TYR A 135 -6.76 -14.74 -5.29
CA TYR A 135 -7.87 -15.07 -4.40
C TYR A 135 -8.46 -16.47 -4.70
N GLN A 136 -8.36 -17.39 -3.72
CA GLN A 136 -8.95 -18.74 -3.75
C GLN A 136 -9.85 -18.96 -2.52
N GLY A 137 -10.62 -17.93 -2.14
CA GLY A 137 -11.32 -17.89 -0.86
C GLY A 137 -10.49 -17.21 0.23
N GLY A 138 -11.17 -16.49 1.12
CA GLY A 138 -10.54 -15.66 2.15
C GLY A 138 -11.15 -14.27 2.21
N ARG A 139 -10.34 -13.27 2.60
CA ARG A 139 -10.79 -11.89 2.77
C ARG A 139 -11.11 -11.22 1.44
N LEU A 140 -12.35 -10.76 1.33
CA LEU A 140 -12.84 -9.92 0.24
C LEU A 140 -13.37 -8.61 0.83
N VAL A 141 -12.88 -7.49 0.31
CA VAL A 141 -13.44 -6.17 0.61
C VAL A 141 -14.34 -5.78 -0.56
N TYR A 142 -15.45 -5.11 -0.29
CA TYR A 142 -16.31 -4.64 -1.36
C TYR A 142 -16.88 -3.27 -1.02
N VAL A 143 -17.14 -2.49 -2.05
CA VAL A 143 -17.64 -1.12 -1.99
C VAL A 143 -18.89 -1.06 -2.85
N TRP A 144 -19.90 -0.34 -2.39
CA TRP A 144 -21.11 -0.08 -3.18
C TRP A 144 -21.65 1.31 -2.92
N ARG A 145 -22.41 1.81 -3.89
CA ARG A 145 -23.02 3.14 -3.80
C ARG A 145 -24.39 3.10 -3.11
N GLN A 146 -24.64 4.07 -2.26
CA GLN A 146 -25.93 4.41 -1.64
C GLN A 146 -26.35 5.84 -2.03
N PRO A 147 -27.60 6.27 -1.81
CA PRO A 147 -28.04 7.62 -2.19
C PRO A 147 -27.17 8.74 -1.61
N GLU A 148 -26.75 8.60 -0.36
CA GLU A 148 -26.00 9.61 0.39
C GLU A 148 -24.47 9.47 0.27
N GLY A 149 -23.95 8.41 -0.38
CA GLY A 149 -22.51 8.18 -0.45
C GLY A 149 -22.15 6.73 -0.78
N TYR A 150 -21.07 6.23 -0.18
CA TYR A 150 -20.56 4.89 -0.41
C TYR A 150 -20.43 4.11 0.88
N CYS A 151 -20.71 2.81 0.83
CA CYS A 151 -20.44 1.90 1.92
C CYS A 151 -19.32 0.95 1.54
N ALA A 152 -18.58 0.48 2.54
CA ALA A 152 -17.59 -0.56 2.40
C ALA A 152 -17.91 -1.71 3.34
N GLY A 153 -17.64 -2.93 2.87
CA GLY A 153 -17.77 -4.16 3.63
C GLY A 153 -16.56 -5.06 3.47
N MET A 154 -16.43 -5.99 4.39
CA MET A 154 -15.45 -7.06 4.35
C MET A 154 -16.11 -8.35 4.80
N ILE A 155 -15.94 -9.39 4.00
CA ILE A 155 -16.24 -10.76 4.37
C ILE A 155 -14.96 -11.58 4.33
N ASP A 156 -14.89 -12.62 5.14
CA ASP A 156 -13.84 -13.63 5.06
C ASP A 156 -14.48 -14.96 4.70
N ALA A 157 -14.57 -15.23 3.39
CA ALA A 157 -15.26 -16.40 2.86
C ALA A 157 -14.54 -17.72 3.19
N GLY A 158 -13.28 -17.66 3.64
CA GLY A 158 -12.49 -18.85 3.96
C GLY A 158 -12.82 -19.47 5.33
N THR A 159 -13.56 -18.77 6.18
CA THR A 159 -13.82 -19.22 7.56
C THR A 159 -15.29 -18.99 7.93
N PRO A 160 -16.12 -20.05 8.00
CA PRO A 160 -17.51 -19.93 8.44
C PRO A 160 -17.59 -19.27 9.82
N GLY A 161 -18.45 -18.25 9.94
CA GLY A 161 -18.61 -17.49 11.19
C GLY A 161 -17.53 -16.43 11.44
N SER A 162 -16.63 -16.17 10.48
CA SER A 162 -15.66 -15.09 10.63
C SER A 162 -16.33 -13.72 10.78
N PRO A 163 -15.69 -12.80 11.53
CA PRO A 163 -16.20 -11.46 11.72
C PRO A 163 -16.29 -10.75 10.38
N SER A 164 -17.50 -10.29 10.07
CA SER A 164 -17.73 -9.42 8.94
C SER A 164 -17.71 -7.96 9.40
N PHE A 165 -17.23 -7.08 8.55
CA PHE A 165 -17.22 -5.65 8.81
C PHE A 165 -18.05 -4.96 7.76
N VAL A 166 -18.86 -3.98 8.16
CA VAL A 166 -19.48 -3.02 7.24
C VAL A 166 -19.55 -1.64 7.86
N THR A 167 -19.35 -0.61 7.03
CA THR A 167 -19.60 0.78 7.41
C THR A 167 -21.08 1.01 7.71
N ARG A 168 -21.39 1.53 8.90
CA ARG A 168 -22.78 1.77 9.36
C ARG A 168 -23.50 2.87 8.59
N SER A 169 -22.75 3.82 8.04
CA SER A 169 -23.31 5.00 7.38
C SER A 169 -22.55 5.26 6.08
N PRO A 170 -23.24 5.74 5.04
CA PRO A 170 -22.61 6.17 3.80
C PRO A 170 -21.50 7.18 4.04
N LEU A 171 -20.35 6.91 3.45
CA LEU A 171 -19.21 7.80 3.43
C LEU A 171 -19.35 8.71 2.21
N THR A 172 -19.45 10.01 2.46
CA THR A 172 -19.51 11.06 1.43
C THR A 172 -18.12 11.44 0.91
N CYS A 173 -17.08 11.13 1.67
CA CYS A 173 -15.69 11.44 1.31
C CYS A 173 -15.00 10.18 0.76
N GLU A 174 -14.73 10.20 -0.55
CA GLU A 174 -14.02 9.14 -1.25
C GLU A 174 -12.67 8.80 -0.60
N ARG A 175 -11.88 9.81 -0.19
CA ARG A 175 -10.59 9.59 0.48
C ARG A 175 -10.75 8.80 1.78
N THR A 176 -11.79 9.08 2.56
CA THR A 176 -12.07 8.36 3.81
C THR A 176 -12.47 6.91 3.54
N LEU A 177 -13.30 6.69 2.52
CA LEU A 177 -13.69 5.35 2.08
C LEU A 177 -12.47 4.51 1.70
N TRP A 178 -11.59 5.04 0.85
CA TRP A 178 -10.40 4.31 0.44
C TRP A 178 -9.47 3.99 1.60
N ARG A 179 -9.28 4.91 2.56
CA ARG A 179 -8.51 4.62 3.79
C ARG A 179 -9.08 3.46 4.60
N ILE A 180 -10.41 3.35 4.67
CA ILE A 180 -11.07 2.21 5.33
C ILE A 180 -10.81 0.93 4.54
N VAL A 181 -11.00 0.94 3.22
CA VAL A 181 -10.71 -0.20 2.33
C VAL A 181 -9.27 -0.69 2.51
N TRP A 182 -8.29 0.22 2.51
CA TRP A 182 -6.87 -0.13 2.69
C TRP A 182 -6.56 -0.71 4.06
N SER A 183 -7.20 -0.20 5.11
CA SER A 183 -7.09 -0.76 6.47
C SER A 183 -7.63 -2.20 6.52
N LEU A 184 -8.75 -2.46 5.85
CA LEU A 184 -9.36 -3.81 5.78
C LEU A 184 -8.45 -4.80 5.03
N LEU A 185 -7.73 -4.34 4.00
CA LEU A 185 -6.75 -5.15 3.26
C LEU A 185 -5.41 -5.34 3.97
N ARG A 186 -5.19 -4.76 5.17
CA ARG A 186 -3.99 -4.93 6.01
C ARG A 186 -2.66 -4.75 5.25
N GLY A 187 -2.61 -3.79 4.33
CA GLY A 187 -1.38 -3.46 3.59
C GLY A 187 -1.11 -4.32 2.35
N GLN A 188 -2.02 -5.22 1.96
CA GLN A 188 -1.92 -5.98 0.70
C GLN A 188 -2.41 -5.19 -0.52
N ILE A 189 -2.09 -3.89 -0.57
CA ILE A 189 -2.59 -2.96 -1.59
C ILE A 189 -1.95 -3.22 -2.94
N ALA A 190 -0.64 -3.50 -2.96
CA ALA A 190 0.13 -3.70 -4.19
C ALA A 190 -0.36 -4.89 -5.03
N ASP A 191 -0.89 -5.91 -4.35
CA ASP A 191 -1.40 -7.12 -4.97
C ASP A 191 -2.93 -7.08 -5.12
N ALA A 192 -3.61 -5.98 -4.83
CA ALA A 192 -5.06 -5.93 -4.88
C ALA A 192 -5.57 -6.01 -6.34
N SER A 193 -6.50 -6.91 -6.60
CA SER A 193 -7.29 -6.96 -7.84
C SER A 193 -8.66 -6.30 -7.62
N PHE A 194 -9.15 -5.63 -8.67
CA PHE A 194 -10.40 -4.88 -8.66
C PHE A 194 -11.39 -5.53 -9.63
N HIS A 195 -12.57 -5.88 -9.14
CA HIS A 195 -13.61 -6.53 -9.93
C HIS A 195 -14.92 -5.79 -9.72
N VAL A 196 -15.52 -5.29 -10.79
CA VAL A 196 -16.84 -4.64 -10.75
C VAL A 196 -17.89 -5.68 -11.13
N PHE A 197 -18.91 -5.81 -10.29
CA PHE A 197 -20.08 -6.65 -10.52
C PHE A 197 -21.30 -5.76 -10.72
N GLU A 198 -22.14 -6.14 -11.69
CA GLU A 198 -23.47 -5.56 -11.87
C GLU A 198 -24.51 -6.41 -11.13
N GLY A 199 -25.63 -5.80 -10.72
CA GLY A 199 -26.51 -6.29 -9.65
C GLY A 199 -26.89 -7.78 -9.64
N ASP A 200 -27.08 -8.40 -10.80
CA ASP A 200 -27.49 -9.82 -10.89
C ASP A 200 -26.31 -10.81 -10.93
N ASP A 201 -25.09 -10.32 -11.18
CA ASP A 201 -23.87 -11.13 -11.25
C ASP A 201 -23.15 -11.25 -9.90
N LEU A 202 -23.72 -10.67 -8.85
CA LEU A 202 -23.11 -10.66 -7.54
C LEU A 202 -23.17 -12.06 -6.89
N PRO A 203 -22.04 -12.60 -6.40
CA PRO A 203 -22.05 -13.82 -5.60
C PRO A 203 -23.08 -13.76 -4.46
N ASP A 204 -23.86 -14.84 -4.29
CA ASP A 204 -24.95 -14.92 -3.31
C ASP A 204 -24.52 -14.53 -1.88
N GLU A 205 -23.28 -14.83 -1.52
CA GLU A 205 -22.68 -14.49 -0.22
C GLU A 205 -22.57 -12.97 -0.01
N LEU A 206 -22.12 -12.24 -1.05
CA LEU A 206 -22.02 -10.78 -1.02
C LEU A 206 -23.40 -10.13 -1.05
N GLU A 207 -24.33 -10.69 -1.83
CA GLU A 207 -25.70 -10.16 -1.88
C GLU A 207 -26.42 -10.41 -0.56
N GLY A 208 -26.25 -11.58 0.03
CA GLY A 208 -26.75 -11.94 1.35
C GLY A 208 -26.23 -10.98 2.42
N HIS A 209 -24.92 -10.71 2.43
CA HIS A 209 -24.31 -9.76 3.36
C HIS A 209 -24.83 -8.33 3.14
N ARG A 210 -24.84 -7.84 1.90
CA ARG A 210 -25.37 -6.51 1.53
C ARG A 210 -26.82 -6.35 1.97
N ARG A 211 -27.68 -7.35 1.70
CA ARG A 211 -29.09 -7.34 2.12
C ARG A 211 -29.23 -7.39 3.63
N ALA A 212 -28.43 -8.18 4.33
CA ALA A 212 -28.45 -8.26 5.79
C ALA A 212 -28.15 -6.89 6.40
N VAL A 213 -27.15 -6.17 5.88
CA VAL A 213 -26.82 -4.79 6.28
C VAL A 213 -27.97 -3.83 5.99
N LEU A 214 -28.54 -3.87 4.78
CA LEU A 214 -29.63 -2.97 4.39
C LEU A 214 -30.90 -3.20 5.23
N ARG A 215 -31.14 -4.43 5.70
CA ARG A 215 -32.27 -4.79 6.55
C ARG A 215 -32.02 -4.51 8.03
N ALA A 216 -30.79 -4.75 8.50
CA ALA A 216 -30.40 -4.59 9.88
C ALA A 216 -29.94 -3.15 10.11
N ALA A 217 -30.85 -2.28 10.55
CA ALA A 217 -30.47 -0.99 11.12
C ALA A 217 -29.61 -1.12 12.40
N GLU A 218 -29.35 -2.34 12.89
CA GLU A 218 -28.42 -2.63 13.98
C GLU A 218 -27.44 -3.76 13.59
N PRO A 219 -26.12 -3.52 13.63
CA PRO A 219 -25.13 -4.50 13.21
C PRO A 219 -24.96 -5.62 14.24
N THR A 220 -25.05 -6.86 13.78
CA THR A 220 -24.52 -8.02 14.50
C THR A 220 -23.01 -8.03 14.34
N ILE A 221 -22.29 -7.65 15.41
CA ILE A 221 -20.88 -8.02 15.57
C ILE A 221 -20.91 -9.49 15.95
N HIS A 222 -20.53 -10.37 15.02
CA HIS A 222 -20.14 -11.74 15.34
C HIS A 222 -18.61 -11.79 15.43
#